data_AF-A0A660Q214-F1
#
_entry.id   AF-A0A660Q214-F1
#
_cell.length_a   1.000
_cell.length_b   1.000
_cell.length_c   1.000
_cell.angle_alpha   90.00
_cell.angle_beta   90.00
_cell.angle_gamma   90.00
#
_symmetry.space_group_name_H-M   'P 1'
#
loop_
_entity.id
_entity.type
_entity.pdbx_description
1 polymer ?
#
loop_
_entity_poly.entity_id
_entity_poly.type
_entity_poly.pdbx_seq_one_letter_code
_entity_poly.pdbx_strand_id
1 'polypeptide(L)' 'MFCPLKSRYGLLSKIIKSFKDSVTKQMRKEYEPNNFTRQRSFYDHIVRNEKDLTRIRQYIENNPLKWHLDEYYNEIKQI' A
#
# COMPACT_ATOMS: atom_id res chain seq x y z
N MET A 1 -31.03 20.07 -21.05
CA MET A 1 -31.35 18.98 -20.10
C MET A 1 -30.03 18.41 -19.61
N PHE A 2 -29.54 18.88 -18.46
CA PHE A 2 -28.30 18.39 -17.86
C PHE A 2 -28.58 17.01 -17.25
N CYS A 3 -28.01 15.97 -17.84
CA CYS A 3 -28.03 14.63 -17.28
C CYS A 3 -27.03 14.59 -16.11
N PRO A 4 -27.46 14.39 -14.85
CA PRO A 4 -26.54 14.33 -13.72
C PRO A 4 -25.67 13.08 -13.88
N LEU A 5 -24.35 13.29 -13.96
CA LEU A 5 -23.38 12.21 -14.08
C LEU A 5 -23.55 11.22 -12.92
N LYS A 6 -23.98 10.02 -13.30
CA LYS A 6 -24.02 8.75 -12.56
C LYS A 6 -22.95 8.69 -11.47
N SER A 7 -23.36 8.26 -10.26
CA SER A 7 -22.54 8.09 -9.06
C SER A 7 -21.08 7.76 -9.38
N ARG A 8 -20.17 8.72 -9.14
CA ARG A 8 -18.74 8.52 -9.32
C ARG A 8 -18.25 7.64 -8.18
N TYR A 9 -18.19 6.32 -8.40
CA TYR A 9 -17.36 5.47 -7.54
C TYR A 9 -16.00 6.16 -7.36
N GLY A 10 -15.58 6.36 -6.10
CA GLY A 10 -14.32 7.04 -5.81
C GLY A 10 -13.19 6.33 -6.55
N LEU A 11 -12.41 7.07 -7.36
CA LEU A 11 -11.24 6.51 -8.04
C LEU A 11 -10.37 5.79 -7.00
N LEU A 12 -9.89 4.58 -7.31
CA LEU A 12 -9.04 3.79 -6.41
C LEU A 12 -7.88 4.64 -5.86
N SER A 13 -7.26 5.45 -6.71
CA SER A 13 -6.21 6.40 -6.33
C SER A 13 -6.64 7.40 -5.25
N LYS A 14 -7.89 7.88 -5.27
CA LYS A 14 -8.43 8.80 -4.23
C LYS A 14 -8.62 8.08 -2.91
N ILE A 15 -9.09 6.83 -2.94
CA ILE A 15 -9.28 6.00 -1.74
C ILE A 15 -7.93 5.67 -1.10
N ILE A 16 -6.95 5.23 -1.91
CA ILE A 16 -5.60 4.94 -1.41
C ILE A 16 -4.92 6.21 -0.89
N LYS A 17 -5.13 7.36 -1.54
CA LYS A 17 -4.61 8.64 -1.06
C LYS A 17 -5.16 8.97 0.32
N SER A 18 -6.49 8.95 0.51
CA SER A 18 -7.10 9.29 1.80
C SER A 18 -6.65 8.34 2.91
N PHE A 19 -6.55 7.04 2.60
CA PHE A 19 -6.02 6.05 3.53
C PHE A 19 -4.57 6.34 3.95
N LYS A 20 -3.65 6.47 2.98
CA LYS A 20 -2.23 6.74 3.26
C LYS A 20 -2.04 8.05 4.03
N ASP A 21 -2.86 9.06 3.75
CA ASP A 21 -2.80 10.35 4.44
C ASP A 21 -3.28 10.25 5.89
N SER A 22 -4.34 9.48 6.16
CA SER A 22 -4.82 9.23 7.52
C SER A 22 -3.77 8.51 8.37
N VAL A 23 -3.23 7.39 7.85
CA VAL A 23 -2.20 6.59 8.53
C VAL A 23 -0.95 7.44 8.81
N THR A 24 -0.56 8.32 7.89
CA THR A 24 0.64 9.14 8.10
C THR A 24 0.47 10.22 9.14
N LYS A 25 -0.71 10.85 9.19
CA LYS A 25 -1.02 11.81 10.24
C LYS A 25 -0.96 11.12 11.61
N GLN A 26 -1.48 9.91 11.70
CA GLN A 26 -1.42 9.12 12.92
C GLN A 26 0.03 8.73 13.28
N MET A 27 0.78 8.16 12.34
CA MET A 27 2.17 7.73 12.57
C MET A 27 3.09 8.88 12.98
N ARG A 28 2.96 10.05 12.33
CA ARG A 28 3.74 11.24 12.70
C ARG A 28 3.36 11.81 14.06
N LYS A 29 2.12 11.62 14.49
CA LYS A 29 1.64 12.07 15.80
C LYS A 29 2.10 11.13 16.92
N GLU A 30 2.09 9.82 16.68
CA GLU A 30 2.31 8.81 17.71
C GLU A 30 3.77 8.34 17.82
N TYR A 31 4.53 8.31 16.72
CA TYR A 31 5.85 7.68 16.68
C TYR A 31 6.96 8.65 16.23
N GLU A 32 6.94 9.05 14.95
CA GLU A 32 8.06 9.79 14.35
C GLU A 32 7.58 10.98 13.50
N PRO A 33 7.65 12.22 14.03
CA PRO A 33 7.15 13.38 13.30
C PRO A 33 7.94 13.68 12.02
N ASN A 34 9.25 13.41 12.00
CA ASN A 34 10.17 13.89 10.96
C ASN A 34 10.75 12.82 10.03
N ASN A 35 10.76 11.54 10.43
CA ASN A 35 11.47 10.48 9.68
C ASN A 35 10.55 9.47 9.00
N PHE A 36 9.23 9.54 9.22
CA PHE A 36 8.30 8.63 8.56
C PHE A 36 8.15 8.93 7.06
N THR A 37 8.79 8.10 6.25
CA THR A 37 8.72 8.14 4.79
C THR A 37 7.88 6.96 4.28
N ARG A 38 6.92 7.27 3.40
CA ARG A 38 6.10 6.26 2.72
C ARG A 38 6.71 5.93 1.36
N GLN A 39 6.56 4.68 0.92
CA GLN A 39 6.76 4.33 -0.48
C GLN A 39 5.86 5.19 -1.39
N ARG A 40 6.48 5.80 -2.41
CA ARG A 40 5.79 6.63 -3.40
C ARG A 40 4.87 5.76 -4.28
N SER A 41 3.69 6.28 -4.63
CA SER A 41 2.65 5.55 -5.39
C SER A 41 2.12 4.31 -4.66
N PHE A 42 1.38 3.44 -5.34
CA PHE A 42 0.95 2.13 -4.87
C PHE A 42 0.95 1.15 -6.05
N TYR A 43 1.07 -0.13 -5.74
CA TYR A 43 0.89 -1.21 -6.71
C TYR A 43 -0.59 -1.63 -6.72
N ASP A 44 -1.15 -1.75 -7.91
CA ASP A 44 -2.49 -2.30 -8.12
C ASP A 44 -2.47 -3.40 -9.20
N HIS A 45 -3.27 -4.43 -8.98
CA HIS A 45 -3.42 -5.56 -9.90
C HIS A 45 -4.83 -6.12 -9.78
N ILE A 46 -5.49 -6.36 -10.93
CA ILE A 46 -6.84 -6.92 -10.98
C ILE A 46 -6.73 -8.44 -10.97
N VAL A 47 -7.26 -9.08 -9.93
CA VAL A 47 -7.33 -10.54 -9.82
C VAL A 47 -8.41 -11.07 -10.76
N ARG A 48 -8.03 -11.85 -11.76
CA ARG A 48 -8.95 -12.32 -12.82
C ARG A 48 -9.35 -13.79 -12.71
N ASN A 49 -8.65 -14.57 -11.89
CA ASN A 49 -8.93 -16.00 -11.71
C ASN A 49 -8.36 -16.51 -10.37
N GLU A 50 -8.70 -17.75 -10.03
CA GLU A 50 -8.31 -18.38 -8.77
C GLU A 50 -6.81 -18.64 -8.65
N LYS A 51 -6.13 -18.94 -9.77
CA LYS A 51 -4.67 -19.17 -9.77
C LYS A 51 -3.93 -17.88 -9.39
N ASP A 52 -4.37 -16.75 -9.93
CA ASP A 52 -3.84 -15.43 -9.62
C ASP A 52 -4.09 -15.05 -8.15
N LEU A 53 -5.32 -15.28 -7.67
CA LEU A 53 -5.67 -15.08 -6.26
C LEU A 53 -4.79 -15.90 -5.32
N THR A 54 -4.58 -17.18 -5.64
CA THR A 54 -3.77 -18.11 -4.85
C THR A 54 -2.32 -17.64 -4.80
N ARG A 55 -1.76 -17.24 -5.95
CA ARG A 55 -0.40 -16.71 -6.05
C ARG A 55 -0.19 -15.46 -5.21
N ILE A 56 -1.12 -14.50 -5.27
CA ILE A 56 -1.02 -13.24 -4.51
C ILE A 56 -1.10 -13.50 -3.00
N ARG A 57 -2.00 -14.39 -2.56
CA ARG A 57 -2.09 -14.78 -1.15
C ARG A 57 -0.80 -15.42 -0.65
N GLN A 58 -0.28 -16.38 -1.41
CA GLN A 58 1.00 -17.02 -1.10
C GLN A 58 2.14 -15.99 -1.07
N TYR A 59 2.15 -15.01 -1.97
CA TYR A 59 3.15 -13.94 -1.94
C TYR A 59 3.05 -13.13 -0.64
N ILE A 60 1.86 -12.67 -0.25
CA ILE A 60 1.64 -11.88 0.97
C ILE A 60 2.09 -12.64 2.21
N GLU A 61 1.75 -13.93 2.32
CA GLU A 61 2.14 -14.78 3.45
C GLU A 61 3.64 -15.03 3.52
N ASN A 62 4.27 -15.29 2.36
CA ASN A 62 5.68 -15.65 2.32
C ASN A 62 6.63 -14.43 2.28
N ASN A 63 6.15 -13.24 1.95
CA ASN A 63 7.01 -12.06 1.80
C ASN A 63 7.77 -11.69 3.08
N PRO A 64 7.16 -11.65 4.28
CA PRO A 64 7.89 -11.36 5.51
C PRO A 64 9.03 -12.34 5.77
N LEU A 65 8.82 -13.63 5.47
CA LEU A 65 9.84 -14.68 5.65
C LEU A 65 11.02 -14.49 4.68
N LYS A 66 10.74 -13.92 3.50
CA LYS A 66 11.73 -13.69 2.44
C LYS A 66 12.34 -12.30 2.47
N TRP A 67 11.97 -11.45 3.44
CA TRP A 67 12.40 -10.05 3.47
C TRP A 67 13.93 -9.89 3.50
N HIS A 68 14.64 -10.79 4.17
CA HIS A 68 16.11 -10.81 4.21
C HIS A 68 16.79 -11.05 2.84
N LEU A 69 16.03 -11.50 1.83
CA LEU A 69 16.51 -11.73 0.46
C LEU A 69 16.14 -10.57 -0.47
N ASP A 70 15.41 -9.56 0.02
CA ASP A 70 14.94 -8.44 -0.78
C ASP A 70 16.10 -7.49 -1.14
N GLU A 71 16.07 -6.93 -2.35
CA GLU A 71 17.13 -6.02 -2.82
C GLU A 71 17.21 -4.72 -2.00
N TYR A 72 16.13 -4.33 -1.33
CA TYR A 72 16.07 -3.17 -0.43
C TYR A 72 16.29 -3.56 1.03
N TYR A 73 16.61 -4.82 1.33
CA TYR A 73 16.98 -5.25 2.67
C TYR A 73 18.34 -4.65 3.05
N ASN A 74 18.28 -3.54 3.79
CA ASN A 74 19.45 -3.00 4.46
C ASN A 74 19.50 -3.58 5.88
N GLU A 75 20.57 -4.31 6.20
CA GLU A 75 20.86 -4.66 7.59
C GLU A 75 20.92 -3.37 8.41
N ILE A 76 19.98 -3.19 9.33
CA ILE A 76 20.05 -2.10 10.30
C ILE A 76 21.26 -2.42 11.18
N LYS A 77 22.43 -1.88 10.83
CA LYS A 77 23.58 -1.84 11.75
C LYS A 77 23.12 -1.03 12.95
N GLN A 78 22.95 -1.71 14.09
CA GLN A 78 22.67 -1.05 15.35
C GLN A 78 23.77 0.00 15.60
N ILE A 79 23.36 1.25 15.74
CA ILE A 79 24.17 2.34 16.27
C ILE A 79 24.18 2.19 17.79
#